data_AF-A0A090WD38-F1
#
_entry.id   AF-A0A090WD38-F1
#
_cell.length_a   1.000
_cell.length_b   1.000
_cell.length_c   1.000
_cell.angle_alpha   90.00
_cell.angle_beta   90.00
_cell.angle_gamma   90.00
#
_symmetry.space_group_name_H-M   'P 1'
#
loop_
_entity.id
_entity.type
_entity.pdbx_description
1 polymer ?
#
loop_
_entity_poly.entity_id
_entity_poly.type
_entity_poly.pdbx_seq_one_letter_code
_entity_poly.pdbx_strand_id
1 'polypeptide(L)'
;MYFTSLNIIQESVTDKGDSKIINKISSKDFPFMVSQYVHEKGYAHYHTSIPQIDASIQNTGIVQTGSYKSPRKIIAGPFLFPNHLTGKHDVAFQDEDFKLHLLTDTGKKHWSKQLDAIIIGKINAVDGYKNGRKQLAFSTSKSVYYLDRNGKDVNKYPIQIKGGITQPLSVFDYDNNRNYRFLVTHGKTLTMYDINGKVVKGFKYKKQDEIISQPQHYRVGSRDYIAFAKADNTISLLNRTGKVRTKVKEKVSLTGAMSFQKNLIKMLDGNQLIYLNPVTGKITNSGKTVSATEYYIALDGIEIIQNNNKLLINGKLIELPYGTYNNVKVDKLLREEYIHLIDSGENQVYLLDKKGAILNSFPVYGKENTAIARSKSNFLTTLDGDDIIIYKW
;
A
#
# COMPACT_ATOMS: atom_id res chain seq x y z
N MET A 1 13.63 12.88 25.17
CA MET A 1 13.34 11.48 25.59
C MET A 1 14.67 10.85 25.93
N TYR A 2 14.77 10.22 27.10
CA TYR A 2 15.97 9.60 27.63
C TYR A 2 15.70 8.09 27.81
N PHE A 3 16.68 7.28 27.43
CA PHE A 3 16.68 5.84 27.64
C PHE A 3 17.78 5.50 28.64
N THR A 4 17.42 4.88 29.74
CA THR A 4 18.38 4.45 30.76
C THR A 4 18.24 2.96 30.95
N SER A 5 19.34 2.20 30.76
CA SER A 5 19.32 0.76 31.03
C SER A 5 19.21 0.50 32.54
N LEU A 6 18.57 -0.61 32.93
CA LEU A 6 18.46 -0.95 34.36
C LEU A 6 19.85 -1.15 35.00
N ASN A 7 20.83 -1.64 34.24
CA ASN A 7 22.21 -1.80 34.73
C ASN A 7 22.82 -0.45 35.12
N ILE A 8 22.64 0.60 34.31
CA ILE A 8 23.12 1.95 34.63
C ILE A 8 22.41 2.48 35.88
N ILE A 9 21.11 2.20 36.04
CA ILE A 9 20.37 2.60 37.23
C ILE A 9 20.96 1.89 38.46
N GLN A 10 21.13 0.57 38.41
CA GLN A 10 21.71 -0.26 39.47
C GLN A 10 23.11 0.22 39.90
N GLU A 11 23.95 0.60 38.94
CA GLU A 11 25.30 1.13 39.19
C GLU A 11 25.30 2.54 39.81
N SER A 12 24.25 3.32 39.55
CA SER A 12 24.13 4.71 40.02
C SER A 12 23.46 4.87 41.40
N VAL A 13 22.87 3.80 41.96
CA VAL A 13 22.19 3.86 43.27
C VAL A 13 23.23 3.89 44.40
N THR A 14 23.25 4.98 45.16
CA THR A 14 24.18 5.15 46.28
C THR A 14 23.58 4.78 47.64
N ASP A 15 22.25 4.71 47.74
CA ASP A 15 21.56 4.33 48.98
C ASP A 15 21.48 2.79 49.14
N LYS A 16 21.85 2.31 50.33
CA LYS A 16 21.94 0.86 50.61
C LYS A 16 20.58 0.15 50.69
N GLY A 17 19.51 0.87 51.06
CA GLY A 17 18.15 0.34 51.08
C GLY A 17 17.62 0.17 49.66
N ASP A 18 17.79 1.20 48.84
CA ASP A 18 17.33 1.21 47.45
C ASP A 18 18.12 0.22 46.58
N SER A 19 19.44 0.10 46.76
CA SER A 19 20.24 -0.89 46.03
C SER A 19 19.75 -2.32 46.28
N LYS A 20 19.30 -2.64 47.50
CA LYS A 20 18.75 -3.97 47.82
C LYS A 20 17.44 -4.27 47.12
N ILE A 21 16.63 -3.25 46.85
CA ILE A 21 15.34 -3.40 46.17
C ILE A 21 15.57 -3.48 44.66
N ILE A 22 16.37 -2.56 44.11
CA ILE A 22 16.60 -2.44 42.66
C ILE A 22 17.41 -3.63 42.11
N ASN A 23 18.33 -4.21 42.90
CA ASN A 23 19.06 -5.42 42.50
C ASN A 23 18.20 -6.70 42.49
N LYS A 24 16.98 -6.68 43.06
CA LYS A 24 16.03 -7.80 42.92
C LYS A 24 15.26 -7.73 41.60
N ILE A 25 15.32 -6.61 40.89
CA ILE A 25 14.66 -6.43 39.60
C ILE A 25 15.54 -7.07 38.53
N SER A 26 14.96 -8.03 37.80
CA SER A 26 15.62 -8.73 36.70
C SER A 26 15.80 -7.78 35.52
N SER A 27 17.05 -7.47 35.15
CA SER A 27 17.38 -6.69 33.94
C SER A 27 17.01 -7.42 32.65
N LYS A 28 16.72 -8.72 32.74
CA LYS A 28 16.16 -9.51 31.63
C LYS A 28 14.68 -9.20 31.41
N ASP A 29 13.94 -8.99 32.49
CA ASP A 29 12.50 -8.72 32.45
C ASP A 29 12.19 -7.22 32.39
N PHE A 30 13.14 -6.36 32.80
CA PHE A 30 13.00 -4.90 32.77
C PHE A 30 14.29 -4.26 32.25
N PRO A 31 14.58 -4.32 30.93
CA PRO A 31 15.90 -3.98 30.42
C PRO A 31 16.20 -2.47 30.38
N PHE A 32 15.18 -1.62 30.31
CA PHE A 32 15.35 -0.18 30.25
C PHE A 32 14.14 0.56 30.83
N MET A 33 14.39 1.80 31.25
CA MET A 33 13.38 2.79 31.57
C MET A 33 13.40 3.87 30.49
N VAL A 34 12.20 4.26 30.03
CA VAL A 34 12.01 5.36 29.09
C VAL A 34 11.43 6.54 29.85
N SER A 35 12.08 7.70 29.76
CA SER A 35 11.61 8.92 30.41
C SER A 35 11.56 10.06 29.41
N GLN A 36 10.46 10.80 29.40
CA GLN A 36 10.27 11.98 28.56
C GLN A 36 9.94 13.16 29.45
N TYR A 37 10.72 14.23 29.31
CA TYR A 37 10.42 15.53 29.89
C TYR A 37 10.05 16.49 28.76
N VAL A 38 8.89 17.13 28.87
CA VAL A 38 8.41 18.15 27.94
C VAL A 38 8.09 19.39 28.76
N HIS A 39 8.64 20.54 28.39
CA HIS A 39 8.39 21.81 29.06
C HIS A 39 7.87 22.82 28.06
N GLU A 40 6.71 23.39 28.37
CA GLU A 40 6.08 24.47 27.60
C GLU A 40 5.74 25.61 28.56
N LYS A 41 5.52 26.83 28.03
CA LYS A 41 5.41 28.06 28.82
C LYS A 41 4.39 27.92 29.98
N GLY A 42 4.91 27.68 31.18
CA GLY A 42 4.16 27.61 32.43
C GLY A 42 3.92 26.20 33.00
N TYR A 43 4.28 25.12 32.30
CA TYR A 43 4.12 23.75 32.80
C TYR A 43 5.14 22.77 32.23
N ALA A 44 5.37 21.67 32.95
CA ALA A 44 6.19 20.56 32.48
C ALA A 44 5.46 19.24 32.66
N HIS A 45 5.61 18.35 31.69
CA HIS A 45 5.19 16.96 31.76
C HIS A 45 6.43 16.08 31.90
N TYR A 46 6.39 15.18 32.88
CA TYR A 46 7.34 14.08 32.99
C TYR A 46 6.58 12.77 32.81
N HIS A 47 6.94 12.01 31.78
CA HIS A 47 6.37 10.72 31.48
C HIS A 47 7.45 9.65 31.65
N THR A 48 7.17 8.62 32.46
CA THR A 48 8.10 7.49 32.65
C THR A 48 7.36 6.19 32.33
N SER A 49 8.04 5.29 31.63
CA SER A 49 7.56 3.93 31.35
C SER A 49 8.67 2.93 31.61
N ILE A 50 8.35 1.85 32.31
CA ILE A 50 9.24 0.73 32.58
C ILE A 50 8.59 -0.51 31.95
N PRO A 51 8.92 -0.84 30.70
CA PRO A 51 8.34 -1.99 30.03
C PRO A 51 8.85 -3.30 30.66
N GLN A 52 7.91 -4.18 31.00
CA GLN A 52 8.21 -5.57 31.32
C GLN A 52 8.31 -6.38 30.02
N ILE A 53 9.38 -7.16 29.87
CA ILE A 53 9.62 -8.07 28.76
C ILE A 53 9.63 -9.49 29.28
N ASP A 54 8.60 -10.28 28.94
CA ASP A 54 8.63 -11.71 29.20
C ASP A 54 9.61 -12.38 28.22
N ALA A 55 10.77 -12.78 28.74
CA ALA A 55 11.79 -13.49 27.97
C ALA A 55 11.37 -14.92 27.52
N SER A 56 10.15 -15.35 27.84
CA SER A 56 9.52 -16.57 27.32
C SER A 56 8.84 -16.36 25.95
N ILE A 57 8.68 -15.11 25.50
CA ILE A 57 8.23 -14.80 24.13
C ILE A 57 9.41 -15.03 23.20
N GLN A 58 9.47 -16.22 22.59
CA GLN A 58 10.40 -16.52 21.51
C GLN A 58 10.30 -15.44 20.41
N ASN A 59 11.47 -15.08 19.82
CA ASN A 59 11.72 -14.08 18.78
C ASN A 59 10.74 -14.03 17.58
N THR A 60 9.49 -13.61 17.80
CA THR A 60 8.47 -13.34 16.76
C THR A 60 7.71 -12.04 17.04
N GLY A 61 8.38 -11.06 17.64
CA GLY A 61 7.82 -9.73 17.86
C GLY A 61 8.04 -8.81 16.66
N ILE A 62 7.11 -7.86 16.45
CA ILE A 62 7.33 -6.75 15.52
C ILE A 62 8.46 -5.86 16.04
N VAL A 63 9.37 -5.43 15.16
CA VAL A 63 10.49 -4.57 15.50
C VAL A 63 10.51 -3.37 14.56
N GLN A 64 10.64 -2.16 15.11
CA GLN A 64 10.95 -0.97 14.32
C GLN A 64 12.41 -1.04 13.86
N THR A 65 12.64 -1.17 12.55
CA THR A 65 13.99 -1.32 11.96
C THR A 65 14.58 0.01 11.53
N GLY A 66 13.78 1.07 11.43
CA GLY A 66 14.27 2.40 11.11
C GLY A 66 13.18 3.45 11.04
N SER A 67 13.60 4.70 10.96
CA SER A 67 12.74 5.84 10.68
C SER A 67 13.48 6.88 9.84
N TYR A 68 12.72 7.77 9.20
CA TYR A 68 13.27 8.88 8.43
C TYR A 68 12.32 10.08 8.49
N LYS A 69 12.82 11.23 8.97
CA LYS A 69 12.13 12.51 8.88
C LYS A 69 12.42 13.16 7.53
N SER A 70 11.40 13.30 6.69
CA SER A 70 11.51 14.07 5.46
C SER A 70 11.63 15.58 5.78
N PRO A 71 12.56 16.32 5.13
CA PRO A 71 12.67 17.76 5.31
C PRO A 71 11.57 18.55 4.58
N ARG A 72 10.79 17.87 3.74
CA ARG A 72 9.73 18.41 2.89
C ARG A 72 8.48 17.56 3.04
N LYS A 73 7.32 18.18 2.79
CA LYS A 73 6.05 17.49 2.94
C LYS A 73 5.98 16.25 2.04
N ILE A 74 5.61 15.09 2.59
CA ILE A 74 5.37 13.88 1.80
C ILE A 74 4.01 14.00 1.10
N ILE A 75 3.99 13.87 -0.23
CA ILE A 75 2.77 13.96 -1.03
C ILE A 75 2.38 12.63 -1.69
N ALA A 76 3.30 11.67 -1.77
CA ALA A 76 3.00 10.33 -2.26
C ALA A 76 3.90 9.28 -1.60
N GLY A 77 3.34 8.11 -1.30
CA GLY A 77 4.02 7.04 -0.58
C GLY A 77 3.40 6.78 0.79
N PRO A 78 3.97 5.86 1.58
CA PRO A 78 5.20 5.13 1.31
C PRO A 78 4.95 4.00 0.31
N PHE A 79 5.92 3.70 -0.54
CA PHE A 79 5.89 2.58 -1.48
C PHE A 79 7.02 1.62 -1.15
N LEU A 80 6.69 0.36 -0.82
CA LEU A 80 7.71 -0.66 -0.58
C LEU A 80 8.22 -1.23 -1.90
N PHE A 81 9.53 -1.14 -2.11
CA PHE A 81 10.21 -1.62 -3.31
C PHE A 81 11.16 -2.79 -2.97
N PRO A 82 10.96 -3.98 -3.56
CA PRO A 82 11.78 -5.15 -3.26
C PRO A 82 13.24 -4.99 -3.70
N ASN A 83 14.15 -5.12 -2.74
CA ASN A 83 15.59 -5.07 -2.94
C ASN A 83 16.15 -6.48 -3.17
N HIS A 84 16.47 -6.78 -4.43
CA HIS A 84 16.99 -8.09 -4.84
C HIS A 84 18.39 -8.41 -4.29
N LEU A 85 19.17 -7.40 -3.88
CA LEU A 85 20.53 -7.61 -3.35
C LEU A 85 20.50 -8.06 -1.90
N THR A 86 19.62 -7.47 -1.08
CA THR A 86 19.53 -7.75 0.35
C THR A 86 18.41 -8.73 0.71
N GLY A 87 17.46 -8.96 -0.21
CA GLY A 87 16.25 -9.72 0.06
C GLY A 87 15.27 -8.99 0.97
N LYS A 88 15.40 -7.67 1.12
CA LYS A 88 14.54 -6.80 1.95
C LYS A 88 13.71 -5.85 1.07
N HIS A 89 13.10 -4.82 1.66
CA HIS A 89 12.40 -3.76 0.92
C HIS A 89 13.00 -2.39 1.23
N ASP A 90 13.25 -1.64 0.16
CA ASP A 90 13.49 -0.20 0.22
C ASP A 90 12.14 0.54 0.31
N VAL A 91 12.15 1.78 0.80
CA VAL A 91 10.94 2.62 0.90
C VAL A 91 11.07 3.82 -0.03
N ALA A 92 10.17 3.93 -0.99
CA ALA A 92 10.08 5.09 -1.88
C ALA A 92 8.97 6.04 -1.45
N PHE A 93 9.20 7.35 -1.60
CA PHE A 93 8.19 8.39 -1.39
C PHE A 93 8.50 9.61 -2.25
N GLN A 94 7.51 10.44 -2.52
CA GLN A 94 7.67 11.72 -3.22
C GLN A 94 7.37 12.87 -2.29
N ASP A 95 8.23 13.88 -2.30
CA ASP A 95 8.02 15.14 -1.57
C ASP A 95 7.25 16.19 -2.40
N GLU A 96 6.87 17.29 -1.76
CA GLU A 96 6.15 18.41 -2.37
C GLU A 96 6.93 19.16 -3.46
N ASP A 97 8.26 19.00 -3.52
CA ASP A 97 9.12 19.51 -4.58
C ASP A 97 9.15 18.55 -5.80
N PHE A 98 8.29 17.53 -5.81
CA PHE A 98 8.20 16.44 -6.80
C PHE A 98 9.46 15.57 -6.90
N LYS A 99 10.29 15.53 -5.86
CA LYS A 99 11.47 14.66 -5.82
C LYS A 99 11.07 13.29 -5.28
N LEU A 100 11.39 12.25 -6.04
CA LEU A 100 11.27 10.86 -5.62
C LEU A 100 12.52 10.48 -4.82
N HIS A 101 12.31 9.96 -3.62
CA HIS A 101 13.35 9.45 -2.75
C HIS A 101 13.25 7.94 -2.63
N LEU A 102 14.39 7.29 -2.41
CA LEU A 102 14.43 5.88 -2.01
C LEU A 102 15.26 5.76 -0.73
N LEU A 103 14.69 5.13 0.29
CA LEU A 103 15.30 4.80 1.57
C LEU A 103 15.58 3.30 1.65
N THR A 104 16.60 2.90 2.39
CA THR A 104 16.82 1.50 2.76
C THR A 104 15.80 1.01 3.78
N ASP A 105 15.81 -0.28 4.10
CA ASP A 105 14.98 -0.93 5.13
C ASP A 105 15.25 -0.43 6.57
N THR A 106 16.26 0.42 6.75
CA THR A 106 16.65 1.04 8.03
C THR A 106 16.41 2.55 8.05
N GLY A 107 15.73 3.10 7.04
CA GLY A 107 15.42 4.53 6.96
C GLY A 107 16.56 5.39 6.40
N LYS A 108 17.73 4.81 6.09
CA LYS A 108 18.84 5.57 5.46
C LYS A 108 18.50 5.94 4.02
N LYS A 109 18.65 7.22 3.65
CA LYS A 109 18.47 7.70 2.28
C LYS A 109 19.49 7.05 1.33
N HIS A 110 19.01 6.41 0.28
CA HIS A 110 19.83 5.83 -0.77
C HIS A 110 20.09 6.81 -1.91
N TRP A 111 19.04 7.41 -2.48
CA TRP A 111 19.15 8.43 -3.53
C TRP A 111 17.88 9.30 -3.60
N SER A 112 17.93 10.32 -4.45
CA SER A 112 16.76 11.14 -4.78
C SER A 112 16.81 11.56 -6.25
N LYS A 113 15.66 11.62 -6.93
CA LYS A 113 15.53 11.97 -8.36
C LYS A 113 14.39 12.97 -8.53
N GLN A 114 14.65 14.06 -9.26
CA GLN A 114 13.61 15.00 -9.63
C GLN A 114 12.63 14.35 -10.61
N LEU A 115 11.33 14.44 -10.36
CA LEU A 115 10.28 14.10 -11.30
C LEU A 115 9.63 15.37 -11.89
N ASP A 116 8.91 15.20 -12.98
CA ASP A 116 8.25 16.28 -13.74
C ASP A 116 6.85 16.66 -13.21
N ALA A 117 6.30 15.86 -12.30
CA ALA A 117 4.99 16.02 -11.69
C ALA A 117 4.77 15.03 -10.51
N ILE A 118 3.65 15.19 -9.81
CA ILE A 118 3.17 14.24 -8.80
C ILE A 118 2.97 12.83 -9.37
N ILE A 119 3.34 11.81 -8.60
CA ILE A 119 3.06 10.40 -8.91
C ILE A 119 1.55 10.15 -8.84
N ILE A 120 1.01 9.47 -9.85
CA ILE A 120 -0.39 9.02 -9.88
C ILE A 120 -0.42 7.51 -9.63
N GLY A 121 -1.03 7.12 -8.51
CA GLY A 121 -1.18 5.73 -8.08
C GLY A 121 0.05 5.18 -7.38
N LYS A 122 0.38 3.91 -7.64
CA LYS A 122 1.46 3.17 -6.95
C LYS A 122 2.71 2.99 -7.81
N ILE A 123 3.82 2.75 -7.14
CA ILE A 123 5.04 2.23 -7.78
C ILE A 123 4.95 0.71 -7.91
N ASN A 124 5.05 0.21 -9.14
CA ASN A 124 5.05 -1.23 -9.42
C ASN A 124 6.48 -1.74 -9.53
N ALA A 125 6.77 -2.89 -8.91
CA ALA A 125 8.04 -3.58 -9.07
C ALA A 125 7.99 -4.54 -10.26
N VAL A 126 8.88 -4.35 -11.22
CA VAL A 126 8.88 -5.07 -12.51
C VAL A 126 10.24 -5.72 -12.74
N ASP A 127 10.30 -7.02 -13.03
CA ASP A 127 11.53 -7.75 -13.42
C ASP A 127 11.56 -7.95 -14.94
N GLY A 128 11.73 -6.85 -15.69
CA GLY A 128 11.61 -6.86 -17.16
C GLY A 128 12.70 -7.67 -17.86
N TYR A 129 13.86 -7.84 -17.22
CA TYR A 129 15.02 -8.56 -17.75
C TYR A 129 15.10 -10.02 -17.30
N LYS A 130 14.10 -10.49 -16.54
CA LYS A 130 13.95 -11.87 -16.09
C LYS A 130 15.13 -12.40 -15.27
N ASN A 131 15.89 -11.51 -14.63
CA ASN A 131 17.12 -11.82 -13.91
C ASN A 131 16.98 -11.58 -12.39
N GLY A 132 15.75 -11.33 -11.91
CA GLY A 132 15.47 -11.05 -10.51
C GLY A 132 15.78 -9.61 -10.10
N ARG A 133 16.46 -8.81 -10.93
CA ARG A 133 16.68 -7.39 -10.69
C ARG A 133 15.42 -6.64 -11.06
N LYS A 134 14.73 -6.12 -10.06
CA LYS A 134 13.49 -5.37 -10.23
C LYS A 134 13.77 -3.89 -10.53
N GLN A 135 12.83 -3.28 -11.23
CA GLN A 135 12.78 -1.86 -11.59
C GLN A 135 11.48 -1.24 -11.07
N LEU A 136 11.48 0.06 -10.85
CA LEU A 136 10.32 0.85 -10.45
C LEU A 136 9.58 1.28 -11.73
N ALA A 137 8.32 0.90 -11.88
CA ALA A 137 7.44 1.32 -12.98
C ALA A 137 6.22 2.08 -12.44
N PHE A 138 6.08 3.35 -12.82
CA PHE A 138 5.01 4.23 -12.35
C PHE A 138 4.77 5.38 -13.34
N SER A 139 3.75 6.18 -13.09
CA SER A 139 3.45 7.39 -13.85
C SER A 139 3.38 8.60 -12.93
N THR A 140 3.82 9.75 -13.43
CA THR A 140 3.40 11.05 -12.92
C THR A 140 2.17 11.52 -13.71
N SER A 141 1.63 12.71 -13.41
CA SER A 141 0.59 13.31 -14.26
C SER A 141 1.06 13.66 -15.68
N LYS A 142 2.35 13.51 -16.00
CA LYS A 142 2.93 13.90 -17.30
C LYS A 142 3.73 12.80 -18.00
N SER A 143 4.42 11.93 -17.26
CA SER A 143 5.35 10.96 -17.83
C SER A 143 5.23 9.58 -17.19
N VAL A 144 5.54 8.55 -17.97
CA VAL A 144 5.77 7.19 -17.47
C VAL A 144 7.24 7.03 -17.14
N TYR A 145 7.56 6.54 -15.95
CA TYR A 145 8.92 6.25 -15.51
C TYR A 145 9.15 4.75 -15.41
N TYR A 146 10.36 4.35 -15.79
CA TYR A 146 10.89 3.01 -15.57
C TYR A 146 12.34 3.15 -15.10
N LEU A 147 12.56 2.95 -13.80
CA LEU A 147 13.83 3.23 -13.14
C LEU A 147 14.47 1.95 -12.60
N ASP A 148 15.78 1.85 -12.65
CA ASP A 148 16.50 0.85 -11.90
C ASP A 148 16.50 1.17 -10.39
N ARG A 149 16.97 0.22 -9.58
CA ARG A 149 17.06 0.42 -8.12
C ARG A 149 17.93 1.62 -7.73
N ASN A 150 18.87 2.06 -8.58
CA ASN A 150 19.76 3.19 -8.33
C ASN A 150 19.17 4.53 -8.81
N GLY A 151 17.91 4.56 -9.23
CA GLY A 151 17.22 5.76 -9.71
C GLY A 151 17.62 6.17 -11.13
N LYS A 152 18.32 5.30 -11.88
CA LYS A 152 18.68 5.56 -13.27
C LYS A 152 17.55 5.16 -14.20
N ASP A 153 17.35 5.96 -15.23
CA ASP A 153 16.36 5.71 -16.25
C ASP A 153 16.72 4.44 -17.06
N VAL A 154 15.71 3.62 -17.36
CA VAL A 154 15.88 2.34 -18.05
C VAL A 154 15.29 2.44 -19.46
N ASN A 155 16.06 1.99 -20.45
CA ASN A 155 15.68 2.01 -21.86
C ASN A 155 15.30 3.43 -22.34
N LYS A 156 14.11 3.60 -22.93
CA LYS A 156 13.61 4.88 -23.46
C LYS A 156 12.76 5.67 -22.47
N TYR A 157 12.69 5.22 -21.22
CA TYR A 157 11.97 5.95 -20.18
C TYR A 157 12.86 7.08 -19.61
N PRO A 158 12.27 8.14 -19.04
CA PRO A 158 10.83 8.41 -18.98
C PRO A 158 10.23 8.73 -20.36
N ILE A 159 8.97 8.37 -20.55
CA ILE A 159 8.19 8.74 -21.75
C ILE A 159 7.19 9.80 -21.37
N GLN A 160 7.36 10.99 -21.95
CA GLN A 160 6.41 12.08 -21.77
C GLN A 160 5.15 11.85 -22.61
N ILE A 161 3.99 12.08 -22.00
CA ILE A 161 2.68 11.91 -22.62
C ILE A 161 2.08 13.29 -22.86
N LYS A 162 1.96 13.67 -24.14
CA LYS A 162 1.32 14.92 -24.53
C LYS A 162 -0.15 14.90 -24.09
N GLY A 163 -0.60 15.96 -23.43
CA GLY A 163 -1.95 16.05 -22.85
C GLY A 163 -2.08 15.44 -21.45
N GLY A 164 -1.00 14.88 -20.89
CA GLY A 164 -0.97 14.35 -19.53
C GLY A 164 -1.51 12.93 -19.40
N ILE A 165 -1.31 12.35 -18.22
CA ILE A 165 -1.77 11.01 -17.83
C ILE A 165 -2.95 11.20 -16.87
N THR A 166 -4.10 10.60 -17.21
CA THR A 166 -5.36 10.82 -16.46
C THR A 166 -5.72 9.69 -15.51
N GLN A 167 -5.05 8.54 -15.59
CA GLN A 167 -5.24 7.40 -14.68
C GLN A 167 -3.88 6.79 -14.30
N PRO A 168 -3.77 6.14 -13.12
CA PRO A 168 -2.57 5.43 -12.73
C PRO A 168 -2.03 4.46 -13.79
N LEU A 169 -0.70 4.29 -13.84
CA LEU A 169 -0.06 3.33 -14.72
C LEU A 169 -0.59 1.92 -14.48
N SER A 170 -1.07 1.28 -15.54
CA SER A 170 -1.51 -0.13 -15.49
C SER A 170 -0.40 -1.04 -15.99
N VAL A 171 0.07 -1.96 -15.15
CA VAL A 171 1.18 -2.85 -15.44
C VAL A 171 0.67 -4.28 -15.55
N PHE A 172 0.83 -4.90 -16.71
CA PHE A 172 0.32 -6.25 -16.98
C PHE A 172 1.45 -7.23 -17.27
N ASP A 173 1.37 -8.42 -16.68
CA ASP A 173 2.16 -9.61 -17.05
C ASP A 173 1.19 -10.75 -17.40
N TYR A 174 0.67 -10.71 -18.63
CA TYR A 174 -0.48 -11.54 -19.06
C TYR A 174 -0.29 -13.03 -18.83
N ASP A 175 0.91 -13.53 -19.12
CA ASP A 175 1.22 -14.96 -19.13
C ASP A 175 2.16 -15.33 -17.96
N ASN A 176 2.32 -14.43 -16.97
CA ASN A 176 3.22 -14.58 -15.83
C ASN A 176 4.65 -14.97 -16.24
N ASN A 177 5.10 -14.47 -17.39
CA ASN A 177 6.39 -14.77 -17.99
C ASN A 177 7.31 -13.55 -18.02
N ARG A 178 6.95 -12.50 -17.26
CA ARG A 178 7.66 -11.24 -17.11
C ARG A 178 7.79 -10.45 -18.42
N ASN A 179 6.91 -10.68 -19.39
CA ASN A 179 6.81 -9.86 -20.60
C ASN A 179 5.86 -8.69 -20.36
N TYR A 180 6.30 -7.74 -19.55
CA TYR A 180 5.44 -6.66 -19.07
C TYR A 180 4.92 -5.74 -20.18
N ARG A 181 3.72 -5.22 -19.93
CA ARG A 181 3.04 -4.21 -20.72
C ARG A 181 2.63 -3.05 -19.83
N PHE A 182 2.97 -1.84 -20.23
CA PHE A 182 2.64 -0.61 -19.53
C PHE A 182 1.54 0.11 -20.30
N LEU A 183 0.33 0.06 -19.78
CA LEU A 183 -0.84 0.70 -20.38
C LEU A 183 -1.08 2.05 -19.72
N VAL A 184 -1.03 3.09 -20.56
CA VAL A 184 -1.16 4.50 -20.17
C VAL A 184 -2.51 5.02 -20.64
N THR A 185 -3.22 5.66 -19.73
CA THR A 185 -4.47 6.36 -20.03
C THR A 185 -4.24 7.86 -20.14
N HIS A 186 -4.68 8.45 -21.24
CA HIS A 186 -4.67 9.90 -21.45
C HIS A 186 -6.02 10.33 -22.05
N GLY A 187 -6.92 10.74 -21.16
CA GLY A 187 -8.31 11.06 -21.48
C GLY A 187 -9.07 9.87 -22.07
N LYS A 188 -9.38 9.97 -23.37
CA LYS A 188 -10.14 8.95 -24.14
C LYS A 188 -9.26 7.88 -24.78
N THR A 189 -7.93 7.97 -24.60
CA THR A 189 -6.97 7.15 -25.33
C THR A 189 -6.20 6.23 -24.40
N LEU A 190 -5.87 5.04 -24.93
CA LEU A 190 -5.00 4.08 -24.30
C LEU A 190 -3.77 3.84 -25.19
N THR A 191 -2.58 3.98 -24.63
CA THR A 191 -1.34 3.63 -25.31
C THR A 191 -0.57 2.60 -24.51
N MET A 192 -0.25 1.48 -25.15
CA MET A 192 0.49 0.38 -24.53
C MET A 192 1.95 0.44 -24.97
N TYR A 193 2.86 0.44 -24.00
CA TYR A 193 4.29 0.36 -24.20
C TYR A 193 4.84 -0.97 -23.70
N ASP A 194 5.95 -1.42 -24.28
CA ASP A 194 6.77 -2.49 -23.73
C ASP A 194 7.83 -1.94 -22.76
N ILE A 195 8.62 -2.83 -22.16
CA ILE A 195 9.70 -2.46 -21.23
C ILE A 195 10.80 -1.61 -21.91
N ASN A 196 10.90 -1.63 -23.25
CA ASN A 196 11.87 -0.84 -24.01
C ASN A 196 11.33 0.55 -24.39
N GLY A 197 10.10 0.87 -23.99
CA GLY A 197 9.42 2.11 -24.34
C GLY A 197 8.92 2.16 -25.77
N LYS A 198 8.78 1.02 -26.45
CA LYS A 198 8.21 0.94 -27.79
C LYS A 198 6.69 0.75 -27.68
N VAL A 199 5.94 1.46 -28.53
CA VAL A 199 4.49 1.28 -28.64
C VAL A 199 4.18 -0.12 -29.17
N VAL A 200 3.30 -0.84 -28.49
CA VAL A 200 2.87 -2.18 -28.84
C VAL A 200 1.82 -2.10 -29.95
N LYS A 201 2.25 -2.20 -31.22
CA LYS A 201 1.38 -2.07 -32.42
C LYS A 201 0.19 -3.03 -32.47
N GLY A 202 0.26 -4.15 -31.75
CA GLY A 202 -0.82 -5.13 -31.64
C GLY A 202 -2.01 -4.69 -30.77
N PHE A 203 -1.82 -3.65 -29.94
CA PHE A 203 -2.87 -3.11 -29.10
C PHE A 203 -3.66 -2.04 -29.86
N LYS A 204 -4.89 -2.37 -30.26
CA LYS A 204 -5.74 -1.58 -31.16
C LYS A 204 -7.03 -1.12 -30.47
N TYR A 205 -6.90 -0.40 -29.37
CA TYR A 205 -8.06 0.23 -28.73
C TYR A 205 -8.62 1.35 -29.62
N LYS A 206 -9.94 1.33 -29.82
CA LYS A 206 -10.67 2.42 -30.48
C LYS A 206 -11.18 3.35 -29.40
N LYS A 207 -10.72 4.61 -29.42
CA LYS A 207 -11.16 5.65 -28.48
C LYS A 207 -12.69 5.75 -28.46
N GLN A 208 -13.25 5.87 -27.26
CA GLN A 208 -14.68 6.07 -27.03
C GLN A 208 -14.84 7.33 -26.18
N ASP A 209 -15.46 7.23 -25.00
CA ASP A 209 -15.52 8.33 -24.04
C ASP A 209 -14.31 8.37 -23.10
N GLU A 210 -14.27 9.40 -22.25
CA GLU A 210 -13.22 9.61 -21.27
C GLU A 210 -13.15 8.47 -20.27
N ILE A 211 -11.92 7.99 -20.03
CA ILE A 211 -11.66 6.87 -19.13
C ILE A 211 -11.47 7.42 -17.72
N ILE A 212 -12.38 7.05 -16.83
CA ILE A 212 -12.48 7.61 -15.47
C ILE A 212 -11.95 6.67 -14.38
N SER A 213 -11.50 5.47 -14.75
CA SER A 213 -10.85 4.54 -13.83
C SER A 213 -9.64 3.85 -14.45
N GLN A 214 -8.70 3.44 -13.59
CA GLN A 214 -7.50 2.73 -14.00
C GLN A 214 -7.87 1.41 -14.70
N PRO A 215 -7.39 1.17 -15.94
CA PRO A 215 -7.53 -0.12 -16.60
C PRO A 215 -6.93 -1.28 -15.78
N GLN A 216 -7.77 -2.20 -15.33
CA GLN A 216 -7.32 -3.40 -14.61
C GLN A 216 -7.29 -4.61 -15.53
N HIS A 217 -6.30 -5.49 -15.35
CA HIS A 217 -6.25 -6.79 -16.02
C HIS A 217 -6.79 -7.88 -15.10
N TYR A 218 -7.75 -8.65 -15.61
CA TYR A 218 -8.30 -9.83 -14.96
C TYR A 218 -8.23 -11.03 -15.88
N ARG A 219 -8.10 -12.22 -15.30
CA ARG A 219 -8.10 -13.48 -16.03
C ARG A 219 -9.24 -14.35 -15.53
N VAL A 220 -10.12 -14.78 -16.45
CA VAL A 220 -11.19 -15.76 -16.18
C VAL A 220 -10.96 -16.96 -17.08
N GLY A 221 -10.58 -18.09 -16.49
CA GLY A 221 -10.10 -19.27 -17.23
C GLY A 221 -8.88 -18.93 -18.09
N SER A 222 -8.96 -19.18 -19.39
CA SER A 222 -7.88 -18.85 -20.34
C SER A 222 -7.98 -17.44 -20.96
N ARG A 223 -9.00 -16.66 -20.58
CA ARG A 223 -9.33 -15.38 -21.23
C ARG A 223 -8.90 -14.19 -20.38
N ASP A 224 -8.23 -13.22 -21.00
CA ASP A 224 -7.85 -11.94 -20.40
C ASP A 224 -8.91 -10.86 -20.65
N TYR A 225 -9.16 -10.06 -19.64
CA TYR A 225 -10.04 -8.91 -19.69
C TYR A 225 -9.26 -7.69 -19.22
N ILE A 226 -9.29 -6.62 -20.00
CA ILE A 226 -8.87 -5.29 -19.54
C ILE A 226 -10.15 -4.52 -19.30
N ALA A 227 -10.42 -4.17 -18.04
CA ALA A 227 -11.65 -3.55 -17.59
C ALA A 227 -11.41 -2.11 -17.14
N PHE A 228 -12.26 -1.18 -17.59
CA PHE A 228 -12.28 0.21 -17.13
C PHE A 228 -13.65 0.83 -17.36
N ALA A 229 -13.97 1.84 -16.55
CA ALA A 229 -15.19 2.64 -16.67
C ALA A 229 -14.93 3.92 -17.46
N LYS A 230 -16.00 4.46 -18.03
CA LYS A 230 -15.97 5.69 -18.80
C LYS A 230 -17.01 6.70 -18.29
N ALA A 231 -16.80 7.97 -18.62
CA ALA A 231 -17.66 9.08 -18.22
C ALA A 231 -19.12 8.98 -18.74
N ASP A 232 -19.35 8.20 -19.80
CA ASP A 232 -20.69 7.89 -20.34
C ASP A 232 -21.46 6.82 -19.54
N ASN A 233 -20.92 6.44 -18.38
CA ASN A 233 -21.37 5.35 -17.51
C ASN A 233 -21.32 3.96 -18.16
N THR A 234 -20.47 3.74 -19.16
CA THR A 234 -20.30 2.38 -19.73
C THR A 234 -18.99 1.74 -19.28
N ILE A 235 -19.01 0.41 -19.11
CA ILE A 235 -17.85 -0.39 -18.77
C ILE A 235 -17.27 -1.05 -20.02
N SER A 236 -15.98 -0.86 -20.26
CA SER A 236 -15.26 -1.55 -21.33
C SER A 236 -14.67 -2.86 -20.82
N LEU A 237 -14.87 -3.95 -21.56
CA LEU A 237 -14.18 -5.23 -21.36
C LEU A 237 -13.43 -5.58 -22.64
N LEU A 238 -12.13 -5.30 -22.66
CA LEU A 238 -11.26 -5.55 -23.82
C LEU A 238 -10.47 -6.85 -23.66
N ASN A 239 -10.02 -7.42 -24.77
CA ASN A 239 -9.00 -8.47 -24.77
C ASN A 239 -7.58 -7.86 -24.73
N ARG A 240 -6.55 -8.70 -24.60
CA ARG A 240 -5.13 -8.29 -24.60
C ARG A 240 -4.66 -7.53 -25.86
N THR A 241 -5.45 -7.52 -26.94
CA THR A 241 -5.17 -6.75 -28.17
C THR A 241 -5.93 -5.43 -28.23
N GLY A 242 -6.63 -5.04 -27.16
CA GLY A 242 -7.39 -3.78 -27.07
C GLY A 242 -8.73 -3.78 -27.80
N LYS A 243 -9.16 -4.91 -28.36
CA LYS A 243 -10.49 -5.05 -28.97
C LYS A 243 -11.53 -5.42 -27.92
N VAL A 244 -12.77 -4.98 -28.11
CA VAL A 244 -13.90 -5.38 -27.25
C VAL A 244 -13.99 -6.91 -27.24
N ARG A 245 -13.93 -7.48 -26.03
CA ARG A 245 -14.03 -8.92 -25.78
C ARG A 245 -15.45 -9.31 -25.46
N THR A 246 -16.08 -8.55 -24.57
CA THR A 246 -17.46 -8.75 -24.11
C THR A 246 -18.16 -7.40 -24.09
N LYS A 247 -19.41 -7.35 -24.56
CA LYS A 247 -20.22 -6.14 -24.49
C LYS A 247 -20.97 -6.11 -23.15
N VAL A 248 -20.82 -5.02 -22.40
CA VAL A 248 -21.67 -4.71 -21.25
C VAL A 248 -22.80 -3.82 -21.76
N LYS A 249 -24.05 -4.24 -21.60
CA LYS A 249 -25.22 -3.52 -22.15
C LYS A 249 -25.72 -2.43 -21.20
N GLU A 250 -25.65 -2.71 -19.92
CA GLU A 250 -26.13 -1.85 -18.86
C GLU A 250 -25.13 -0.72 -18.58
N LYS A 251 -25.64 0.45 -18.22
CA LYS A 251 -24.83 1.57 -17.74
C LYS A 251 -24.62 1.43 -16.24
N VAL A 252 -23.45 1.85 -15.77
CA VAL A 252 -23.01 1.83 -14.37
C VAL A 252 -22.43 3.20 -14.04
N SER A 253 -23.04 3.90 -13.11
CA SER A 253 -22.50 5.11 -12.50
C SER A 253 -21.47 4.71 -11.44
N LEU A 254 -20.29 4.31 -11.90
CA LEU A 254 -19.23 3.76 -11.04
C LEU A 254 -18.89 4.72 -9.90
N THR A 255 -19.02 4.24 -8.67
CA THR A 255 -18.47 4.88 -7.46
C THR A 255 -17.41 3.97 -6.84
N GLY A 256 -16.30 4.55 -6.40
CA GLY A 256 -15.16 3.78 -5.89
C GLY A 256 -14.42 2.97 -6.96
N ALA A 257 -13.83 1.85 -6.54
CA ALA A 257 -12.95 1.03 -7.37
C ALA A 257 -13.64 -0.23 -7.92
N MET A 258 -13.20 -0.69 -9.09
CA MET A 258 -13.52 -2.02 -9.58
C MET A 258 -12.61 -3.06 -8.92
N SER A 259 -13.22 -3.99 -8.22
CA SER A 259 -12.56 -5.08 -7.51
C SER A 259 -12.81 -6.41 -8.23
N PHE A 260 -11.91 -7.37 -8.11
CA PHE A 260 -12.09 -8.69 -8.74
C PHE A 260 -12.04 -9.81 -7.71
N GLN A 261 -13.10 -10.62 -7.70
CA GLN A 261 -13.28 -11.70 -6.74
C GLN A 261 -14.12 -12.81 -7.39
N LYS A 262 -13.72 -14.07 -7.23
CA LYS A 262 -14.50 -15.24 -7.71
C LYS A 262 -14.97 -15.12 -9.18
N ASN A 263 -14.08 -14.69 -10.08
CA ASN A 263 -14.34 -14.46 -11.51
C ASN A 263 -15.38 -13.36 -11.85
N LEU A 264 -15.74 -12.52 -10.89
CA LEU A 264 -16.65 -11.39 -11.07
C LEU A 264 -15.90 -10.08 -10.81
N ILE A 265 -16.23 -9.05 -11.60
CA ILE A 265 -15.84 -7.68 -11.29
C ILE A 265 -16.92 -7.11 -10.39
N LYS A 266 -16.57 -6.80 -9.15
CA LYS A 266 -17.46 -6.21 -8.16
C LYS A 266 -17.22 -4.73 -8.07
N MET A 267 -18.28 -3.94 -8.03
CA MET A 267 -18.21 -2.49 -7.99
C MET A 267 -19.51 -1.89 -7.45
N LEU A 268 -19.49 -0.61 -7.14
CA LEU A 268 -20.69 0.13 -6.77
C LEU A 268 -21.25 0.89 -7.97
N ASP A 269 -22.56 0.80 -8.16
CA ASP A 269 -23.35 1.68 -9.04
C ASP A 269 -24.13 2.65 -8.15
N GLY A 270 -23.63 3.88 -8.02
CA GLY A 270 -24.08 4.79 -6.97
C GLY A 270 -23.78 4.22 -5.57
N ASN A 271 -24.78 3.66 -4.91
CA ASN A 271 -24.65 2.98 -3.62
C ASN A 271 -24.94 1.46 -3.69
N GLN A 272 -25.34 0.95 -4.86
CA GLN A 272 -25.72 -0.45 -5.00
C GLN A 272 -24.50 -1.30 -5.33
N LEU A 273 -24.30 -2.37 -4.58
CA LEU A 273 -23.26 -3.35 -4.90
C LEU A 273 -23.72 -4.24 -6.05
N ILE A 274 -22.97 -4.21 -7.15
CA ILE A 274 -23.26 -4.96 -8.37
C ILE A 274 -22.07 -5.84 -8.77
N TYR A 275 -22.38 -6.96 -9.43
CA TYR A 275 -21.41 -7.91 -9.94
C TYR A 275 -21.51 -8.00 -11.46
N LEU A 276 -20.43 -7.65 -12.16
CA LEU A 276 -20.29 -7.83 -13.59
C LEU A 276 -19.58 -9.15 -13.87
N ASN A 277 -20.23 -10.04 -14.62
CA ASN A 277 -19.59 -11.23 -15.17
C ASN A 277 -18.81 -10.88 -16.44
N PRO A 278 -17.47 -10.97 -16.47
CA PRO A 278 -16.68 -10.55 -17.64
C PRO A 278 -16.92 -11.42 -18.87
N VAL A 279 -17.35 -12.67 -18.69
CA VAL A 279 -17.58 -13.63 -19.78
C VAL A 279 -18.88 -13.34 -20.51
N THR A 280 -19.95 -13.04 -19.77
CA THR A 280 -21.29 -12.82 -20.34
C THR A 280 -21.63 -11.35 -20.53
N GLY A 281 -20.97 -10.44 -19.81
CA GLY A 281 -21.29 -9.02 -19.78
C GLY A 281 -22.53 -8.68 -18.96
N LYS A 282 -23.12 -9.68 -18.29
CA LYS A 282 -24.32 -9.52 -17.45
C LYS A 282 -23.94 -8.87 -16.12
N ILE A 283 -24.72 -7.87 -15.71
CA ILE A 283 -24.66 -7.30 -14.37
C ILE A 283 -25.71 -8.00 -13.49
N THR A 284 -25.38 -8.21 -12.23
CA THR A 284 -26.29 -8.76 -11.21
C THR A 284 -26.20 -7.90 -9.97
N ASN A 285 -27.34 -7.42 -9.49
CA ASN A 285 -27.41 -6.73 -8.20
C ASN A 285 -27.19 -7.74 -7.07
N SER A 286 -26.32 -7.42 -6.12
CA SER A 286 -26.04 -8.32 -4.99
C SER A 286 -27.13 -8.31 -3.90
N GLY A 287 -28.12 -7.41 -4.01
CA GLY A 287 -29.10 -7.10 -2.98
C GLY A 287 -28.55 -6.28 -1.81
N LYS A 288 -27.31 -5.77 -1.92
CA LYS A 288 -26.66 -4.99 -0.86
C LYS A 288 -26.49 -3.55 -1.30
N THR A 289 -26.68 -2.64 -0.36
CA THR A 289 -26.41 -1.22 -0.52
C THR A 289 -25.27 -0.86 0.43
N VAL A 290 -24.33 -0.04 -0.05
CA VAL A 290 -23.23 0.53 0.73
C VAL A 290 -23.54 2.00 0.94
N SER A 291 -23.78 2.39 2.18
CA SER A 291 -24.13 3.76 2.54
C SER A 291 -22.97 4.74 2.31
N ALA A 292 -23.26 6.04 2.32
CA ALA A 292 -22.26 7.08 2.08
C ALA A 292 -21.14 7.13 3.16
N THR A 293 -21.40 6.57 4.34
CA THR A 293 -20.42 6.47 5.44
C THR A 293 -19.68 5.13 5.44
N GLU A 294 -19.98 4.24 4.50
CA GLU A 294 -19.35 2.94 4.37
C GLU A 294 -18.35 2.90 3.22
N TYR A 295 -17.31 2.09 3.40
CA TYR A 295 -16.30 1.84 2.38
C TYR A 295 -16.38 0.39 1.92
N TYR A 296 -16.26 0.18 0.60
CA TYR A 296 -16.29 -1.13 -0.03
C TYR A 296 -14.97 -1.45 -0.74
N ILE A 297 -14.44 -2.64 -0.50
CA ILE A 297 -13.29 -3.19 -1.24
C ILE A 297 -13.39 -4.71 -1.34
N ALA A 298 -12.93 -5.27 -2.47
CA ALA A 298 -12.74 -6.70 -2.61
C ALA A 298 -11.41 -7.02 -3.32
N LEU A 299 -10.77 -8.10 -2.90
CA LEU A 299 -9.55 -8.61 -3.53
C LEU A 299 -9.46 -10.13 -3.32
N ASP A 300 -9.39 -10.89 -4.41
CA ASP A 300 -9.17 -12.34 -4.42
C ASP A 300 -10.12 -13.16 -3.53
N GLY A 301 -9.74 -13.39 -2.27
CA GLY A 301 -10.50 -14.14 -1.27
C GLY A 301 -11.28 -13.27 -0.27
N ILE A 302 -11.12 -11.95 -0.34
CA ILE A 302 -11.64 -10.99 0.65
C ILE A 302 -12.67 -10.07 0.00
N GLU A 303 -13.78 -9.84 0.69
CA GLU A 303 -14.75 -8.77 0.44
C GLU A 303 -15.05 -8.09 1.76
N ILE A 304 -14.95 -6.76 1.81
CA ILE A 304 -15.15 -5.96 3.02
C ILE A 304 -16.15 -4.84 2.73
N ILE A 305 -17.14 -4.72 3.62
CA ILE A 305 -17.88 -3.47 3.83
C ILE A 305 -17.45 -2.96 5.20
N GLN A 306 -16.85 -1.77 5.23
CA GLN A 306 -16.38 -1.13 6.44
C GLN A 306 -17.32 0.01 6.82
N ASN A 307 -17.70 0.05 8.09
CA ASN A 307 -18.35 1.19 8.72
C ASN A 307 -17.52 1.58 9.96
N ASN A 308 -16.63 2.55 9.81
CA ASN A 308 -15.66 2.94 10.84
C ASN A 308 -14.89 1.73 11.42
N ASN A 309 -15.09 1.39 12.70
CA ASN A 309 -14.44 0.27 13.41
C ASN A 309 -15.08 -1.10 13.16
N LYS A 310 -16.19 -1.16 12.39
CA LYS A 310 -16.91 -2.40 12.08
C LYS A 310 -16.57 -2.86 10.66
N LEU A 311 -16.01 -4.06 10.55
CA LEU A 311 -15.63 -4.68 9.29
C LEU A 311 -16.52 -5.90 9.03
N LEU A 312 -17.36 -5.85 8.00
CA LEU A 312 -18.08 -7.01 7.51
C LEU A 312 -17.20 -7.75 6.48
N ILE A 313 -16.38 -8.69 6.95
CA ILE A 313 -15.42 -9.43 6.14
C ILE A 313 -16.05 -10.74 5.68
N ASN A 314 -16.29 -10.88 4.36
CA ASN A 314 -16.94 -12.05 3.75
C ASN A 314 -18.28 -12.42 4.44
N GLY A 315 -19.00 -11.42 4.95
CA GLY A 315 -20.28 -11.61 5.67
C GLY A 315 -20.17 -11.86 7.17
N LYS A 316 -18.95 -11.99 7.72
CA LYS A 316 -18.72 -12.06 9.17
C LYS A 316 -18.38 -10.67 9.71
N LEU A 317 -19.12 -10.23 10.72
CA LEU A 317 -18.84 -8.97 11.42
C LEU A 317 -17.62 -9.14 12.33
N ILE A 318 -16.67 -8.24 12.20
CA ILE A 318 -15.50 -8.07 13.06
C ILE A 318 -15.54 -6.64 13.58
N GLU A 319 -15.48 -6.47 14.90
CA GLU A 319 -15.43 -5.16 15.52
C GLU A 319 -14.03 -4.92 16.08
N LEU A 320 -13.41 -3.83 15.63
CA LEU A 320 -12.18 -3.32 16.20
C LEU A 320 -12.49 -2.43 17.41
N PRO A 321 -11.49 -2.11 18.26
CA PRO A 321 -11.65 -1.13 19.33
C PRO A 321 -12.30 0.17 18.83
N TYR A 322 -13.08 0.82 19.69
CA TYR A 322 -13.73 2.08 19.33
C TYR A 322 -12.67 3.15 18.99
N GLY A 323 -12.85 3.84 17.87
CA GLY A 323 -11.86 4.77 17.33
C GLY A 323 -12.30 5.40 16.01
N THR A 324 -11.39 6.13 15.35
CA THR A 324 -11.68 6.79 14.05
C THR A 324 -10.81 6.18 12.97
N TYR A 325 -11.41 5.32 12.15
CA TYR A 325 -10.66 4.48 11.23
C TYR A 325 -10.64 5.05 9.81
N ASN A 326 -9.44 5.08 9.23
CA ASN A 326 -9.27 5.28 7.79
C ASN A 326 -9.83 4.08 7.02
N ASN A 327 -10.11 4.31 5.73
CA ASN A 327 -10.54 3.25 4.82
C ASN A 327 -9.51 2.12 4.79
N VAL A 328 -10.00 0.90 4.94
CA VAL A 328 -9.21 -0.32 4.97
C VAL A 328 -8.50 -0.54 3.64
N LYS A 329 -7.31 -1.11 3.73
CA LYS A 329 -6.55 -1.56 2.58
C LYS A 329 -6.41 -3.08 2.62
N VAL A 330 -6.39 -3.68 1.44
CA VAL A 330 -6.20 -5.12 1.28
C VAL A 330 -5.08 -5.33 0.29
N ASP A 331 -4.04 -6.03 0.72
CA ASP A 331 -2.88 -6.35 -0.10
C ASP A 331 -2.61 -7.86 -0.04
N LYS A 332 -2.22 -8.41 -1.19
CA LYS A 332 -1.82 -9.81 -1.30
C LYS A 332 -0.31 -9.93 -1.23
N LEU A 333 0.16 -10.61 -0.21
CA LEU A 333 1.58 -10.92 0.00
C LEU A 333 1.80 -12.41 -0.29
N LEU A 334 2.43 -12.71 -1.43
CA LEU A 334 2.61 -14.07 -1.95
C LEU A 334 1.27 -14.81 -2.15
N ARG A 335 0.86 -15.65 -1.20
CA ARG A 335 -0.36 -16.46 -1.25
C ARG A 335 -1.38 -16.09 -0.16
N GLU A 336 -1.09 -15.06 0.62
CA GLU A 336 -1.89 -14.64 1.75
C GLU A 336 -2.35 -13.21 1.55
N GLU A 337 -3.63 -12.97 1.80
CA GLU A 337 -4.22 -11.64 1.81
C GLU A 337 -4.22 -11.08 3.23
N TYR A 338 -3.81 -9.81 3.34
CA TYR A 338 -3.73 -9.08 4.60
C TYR A 338 -4.62 -7.85 4.52
N ILE A 339 -5.21 -7.50 5.66
CA ILE A 339 -6.10 -6.35 5.82
C ILE A 339 -5.37 -5.38 6.75
N HIS A 340 -5.20 -4.13 6.35
CA HIS A 340 -4.57 -3.12 7.20
C HIS A 340 -5.32 -1.80 7.17
N LEU A 341 -5.36 -1.18 8.34
CA LEU A 341 -6.09 0.07 8.56
C LEU A 341 -5.50 0.82 9.74
N ILE A 342 -5.83 2.11 9.79
CA ILE A 342 -5.27 3.05 10.76
C ILE A 342 -6.42 3.61 11.57
N ASP A 343 -6.33 3.50 12.89
CA ASP A 343 -7.05 4.37 13.81
C ASP A 343 -6.31 5.70 13.90
N SER A 344 -6.86 6.70 13.23
CA SER A 344 -6.31 8.06 13.15
C SER A 344 -6.45 8.85 14.46
N GLY A 345 -7.34 8.42 15.37
CA GLY A 345 -7.50 9.05 16.68
C GLY A 345 -6.37 8.68 17.63
N GLU A 346 -6.01 7.39 17.64
CA GLU A 346 -4.99 6.82 18.54
C GLU A 346 -3.62 6.62 17.88
N ASN A 347 -3.48 6.95 16.59
CA ASN A 347 -2.28 6.72 15.76
C ASN A 347 -1.84 5.25 15.77
N GLN A 348 -2.80 4.34 15.62
CA GLN A 348 -2.60 2.90 15.67
C GLN A 348 -2.86 2.26 14.32
N VAL A 349 -1.89 1.50 13.82
CA VAL A 349 -2.01 0.68 12.62
C VAL A 349 -2.31 -0.75 13.04
N TYR A 350 -3.43 -1.26 12.56
CA TYR A 350 -3.83 -2.65 12.71
C TYR A 350 -3.49 -3.44 11.45
N LEU A 351 -3.03 -4.67 11.63
CA LEU A 351 -2.86 -5.65 10.56
C LEU A 351 -3.61 -6.92 10.95
N LEU A 352 -4.53 -7.33 10.08
CA LEU A 352 -5.40 -8.47 10.29
C LEU A 352 -5.14 -9.51 9.19
N ASP A 353 -5.37 -10.77 9.52
CA ASP A 353 -5.44 -11.84 8.53
C ASP A 353 -6.74 -11.76 7.71
N LYS A 354 -6.86 -12.60 6.67
CA LYS A 354 -8.07 -12.67 5.82
C LYS A 354 -9.38 -13.04 6.55
N LYS A 355 -9.31 -13.54 7.78
CA LYS A 355 -10.47 -13.88 8.63
C LYS A 355 -10.83 -12.73 9.58
N GLY A 356 -10.03 -11.67 9.61
CA GLY A 356 -10.21 -10.53 10.49
C GLY A 356 -9.59 -10.69 11.88
N ALA A 357 -8.72 -11.69 12.09
CA ALA A 357 -7.97 -11.78 13.35
C ALA A 357 -6.80 -10.79 13.30
N ILE A 358 -6.69 -9.94 14.33
CA ILE A 358 -5.53 -9.05 14.51
C ILE A 358 -4.28 -9.94 14.68
N LEU A 359 -3.24 -9.65 13.91
CA LEU A 359 -1.98 -10.39 14.01
C LEU A 359 -1.27 -10.06 15.31
N ASN A 360 -0.50 -11.02 15.82
CA ASN A 360 0.31 -10.83 17.02
C ASN A 360 1.22 -9.60 16.87
N SER A 361 1.40 -8.88 17.98
CA SER A 361 2.18 -7.64 18.05
C SER A 361 1.62 -6.43 17.30
N PHE A 362 0.36 -6.50 16.85
CA PHE A 362 -0.41 -5.32 16.41
C PHE A 362 -1.39 -4.86 17.50
N PRO A 363 -1.71 -3.56 17.59
CA PRO A 363 -1.33 -2.50 16.66
C PRO A 363 0.11 -1.97 16.83
N VAL A 364 0.60 -1.26 15.81
CA VAL A 364 1.84 -0.45 15.87
C VAL A 364 1.56 1.01 15.60
N TYR A 365 2.55 1.89 15.79
CA TYR A 365 2.35 3.32 15.60
C TYR A 365 2.29 3.73 14.11
N GLY A 366 1.38 4.65 13.78
CA GLY A 366 1.25 5.27 12.46
C GLY A 366 -0.09 5.98 12.29
N LYS A 367 -0.15 7.00 11.42
CA LYS A 367 -1.25 7.96 11.41
C LYS A 367 -1.95 8.12 10.07
N GLU A 368 -1.20 8.25 8.98
CA GLU A 368 -1.77 8.74 7.72
C GLU A 368 -1.85 7.65 6.65
N ASN A 369 -0.77 6.92 6.46
CA ASN A 369 -0.67 5.96 5.38
C ASN A 369 0.15 4.74 5.76
N THR A 370 -0.10 3.63 5.07
CA THR A 370 0.57 2.36 5.28
C THR A 370 0.86 1.65 3.97
N ALA A 371 1.97 0.90 3.95
CA ALA A 371 2.31 -0.06 2.91
C ALA A 371 2.88 -1.32 3.54
N ILE A 372 2.49 -2.49 3.01
CA ILE A 372 3.01 -3.79 3.44
C ILE A 372 3.69 -4.53 2.30
N ALA A 373 4.72 -5.31 2.62
CA ALA A 373 5.40 -6.16 1.64
C ALA A 373 6.00 -7.40 2.30
N ARG A 374 6.24 -8.45 1.51
CA ARG A 374 6.85 -9.69 1.96
C ARG A 374 7.98 -10.13 1.03
N SER A 375 9.10 -10.50 1.64
CA SER A 375 10.20 -11.22 0.98
C SER A 375 10.62 -12.40 1.87
N LYS A 376 11.82 -12.38 2.45
CA LYS A 376 12.24 -13.32 3.50
C LYS A 376 11.57 -13.01 4.85
N SER A 377 11.15 -11.76 5.04
CA SER A 377 10.41 -11.29 6.21
C SER A 377 9.26 -10.40 5.76
N ASN A 378 8.36 -10.08 6.68
CA ASN A 378 7.30 -9.13 6.41
C ASN A 378 7.75 -7.71 6.80
N PHE A 379 7.29 -6.73 6.05
CA PHE A 379 7.65 -5.32 6.19
C PHE A 379 6.39 -4.48 6.18
N LEU A 380 6.33 -3.48 7.07
CA LEU A 380 5.25 -2.51 7.16
C LEU A 380 5.93 -1.16 7.28
N THR A 381 5.49 -0.23 6.47
CA THR A 381 5.89 1.17 6.59
C THR A 381 4.66 2.01 6.88
N THR A 382 4.77 2.88 7.86
CA THR A 382 3.72 3.81 8.27
C THR A 382 4.20 5.26 8.08
N LEU A 383 3.26 6.19 7.92
CA LEU A 383 3.53 7.62 7.95
C LEU A 383 2.94 8.28 9.19
N ASP A 384 3.68 9.21 9.76
CA ASP A 384 3.23 10.23 10.71
C ASP A 384 3.64 11.61 10.18
N GLY A 385 2.74 12.25 9.43
CA GLY A 385 3.07 13.41 8.60
C GLY A 385 4.25 13.12 7.68
N ASP A 386 5.38 13.80 7.95
CA ASP A 386 6.61 13.69 7.17
C ASP A 386 7.61 12.67 7.72
N ASP A 387 7.24 11.93 8.77
CA ASP A 387 8.01 10.82 9.30
C ASP A 387 7.60 9.50 8.66
N ILE A 388 8.60 8.77 8.19
CA ILE A 388 8.47 7.39 7.69
C ILE A 388 8.97 6.47 8.78
N ILE A 389 8.17 5.48 9.17
CA ILE A 389 8.54 4.49 10.18
C ILE A 389 8.47 3.10 9.56
N ILE A 390 9.52 2.29 9.76
CA ILE A 390 9.68 0.98 9.14
C ILE A 390 9.68 -0.10 10.21
N TYR A 391 8.78 -1.07 10.07
CA TYR A 391 8.63 -2.24 10.92
C TYR A 391 8.93 -3.52 10.16
N LYS A 392 9.38 -4.53 10.90
CA LYS A 392 9.58 -5.90 10.43
C LYS A 392 8.92 -6.87 11.40
N TRP A 393 8.18 -7.85 10.88
CA TRP A 393 7.60 -8.95 11.67
C TRP A 393 7.72 -10.30 10.95
#